data_AF-A0A167IKT2-F1
#
_entry.id   AF-A0A167IKT2-F1
#
_cell.length_a   1.000
_cell.length_b   1.000
_cell.length_c   1.000
_cell.angle_alpha   90.00
_cell.angle_beta   90.00
_cell.angle_gamma   90.00
#
_symmetry.space_group_name_H-M   'P 1'
#
loop_
_entity.id
_entity.type
_entity.pdbx_description
1 polymer ?
#
loop_
_entity_poly.entity_id
_entity_poly.type
_entity_poly.pdbx_seq_one_letter_code
_entity_poly.pdbx_strand_id
1 'polypeptide(L)'
;MKYTDYFSFYLKNYGVPDLSAEQWQRLLNIVFMESLIVSSSETQQISKNHNKTYRQTKSLNSLTGRKEPILLMKEMLKLSKKVK
;
A
#
# COMPACT_ATOMS: atom_id res chain seq x y z
N MET A 1 -4.43 -8.78 -4.53
CA MET A 1 -3.58 -7.63 -4.16
C MET A 1 -4.03 -7.17 -2.78
N LYS A 2 -3.42 -7.70 -1.70
CA LYS A 2 -3.97 -7.63 -0.34
C LYS A 2 -4.29 -6.20 0.14
N TYR A 3 -3.42 -5.23 -0.11
CA TYR A 3 -3.65 -3.85 0.35
C TYR A 3 -4.71 -3.15 -0.50
N THR A 4 -4.62 -3.29 -1.81
CA THR A 4 -5.55 -2.69 -2.78
C THR A 4 -6.96 -3.23 -2.60
N ASP A 5 -7.11 -4.54 -2.41
CA ASP A 5 -8.40 -5.20 -2.17
C ASP A 5 -9.03 -4.67 -0.88
N TYR A 6 -8.25 -4.55 0.19
CA TYR A 6 -8.71 -4.03 1.48
C TYR A 6 -9.09 -2.54 1.41
N PHE A 7 -8.27 -1.69 0.77
CA PHE A 7 -8.58 -0.26 0.65
C PHE A 7 -9.82 -0.01 -0.21
N SER A 8 -9.99 -0.76 -1.28
CA SER A 8 -11.19 -0.69 -2.13
C SER A 8 -12.43 -1.13 -1.35
N PHE A 9 -12.34 -2.23 -0.60
CA PHE A 9 -13.40 -2.66 0.31
C PHE A 9 -13.71 -1.59 1.37
N TYR A 10 -12.69 -0.99 1.99
CA TYR A 10 -12.87 0.01 3.03
C TYR A 10 -13.58 1.25 2.48
N LEU A 11 -13.12 1.78 1.34
CA LEU A 11 -13.73 2.96 0.71
C LEU A 11 -15.19 2.72 0.30
N LYS A 12 -15.49 1.51 -0.20
CA LYS A 12 -16.85 1.14 -0.59
C LYS A 12 -17.83 1.06 0.59
N ASN A 13 -17.37 0.57 1.75
CA ASN A 13 -18.25 0.34 2.90
C ASN A 13 -18.28 1.50 3.90
N TYR A 14 -17.18 2.25 4.02
CA TYR A 14 -17.02 3.30 5.05
C TYR A 14 -16.86 4.70 4.45
N GLY A 15 -16.87 4.84 3.12
CA GLY A 15 -16.68 6.10 2.43
C GLY A 15 -15.23 6.59 2.44
N VAL A 16 -15.03 7.84 2.03
CA VAL A 16 -13.72 8.47 1.93
C VAL A 16 -13.20 8.80 3.34
N PRO A 17 -12.09 8.20 3.81
CA PRO A 17 -11.54 8.47 5.13
C PRO A 17 -10.95 9.88 5.21
N ASP A 18 -11.07 10.48 6.39
CA ASP A 18 -10.41 11.74 6.72
C ASP A 18 -8.90 11.50 6.93
N LEU A 19 -8.16 11.54 5.83
CA LEU A 19 -6.71 11.38 5.77
C LEU A 19 -6.07 12.69 5.33
N SER A 20 -4.95 13.06 5.95
CA SER A 20 -4.11 14.16 5.45
C SER A 20 -3.53 13.82 4.08
N ALA A 21 -3.06 14.85 3.36
CA ALA A 21 -2.44 14.68 2.04
C ALA A 21 -1.28 13.66 2.06
N GLU A 22 -0.47 13.65 3.12
CA GLU A 22 0.62 12.69 3.30
C GLU A 22 0.12 11.24 3.46
N GLN A 23 -0.98 11.04 4.19
CA GLN A 23 -1.55 9.71 4.38
C GLN A 23 -2.22 9.20 3.10
N TRP A 24 -2.86 10.08 2.33
CA TRP A 24 -3.34 9.75 0.99
C TRP A 24 -2.20 9.38 0.05
N GLN A 25 -1.12 10.16 0.05
CA GLN A 25 0.08 9.85 -0.73
C GLN A 25 0.66 8.49 -0.33
N ARG A 26 0.74 8.19 0.97
CA ARG A 26 1.21 6.89 1.47
C ARG A 26 0.31 5.74 0.99
N LEU A 27 -1.01 5.91 1.06
CA LEU A 27 -1.99 4.91 0.58
C LEU A 27 -1.83 4.64 -0.92
N LEU A 28 -1.75 5.69 -1.74
CA LEU A 28 -1.57 5.57 -3.18
C LEU A 28 -0.22 4.93 -3.54
N ASN A 29 0.84 5.28 -2.83
CA ASN A 29 2.16 4.67 -3.02
C ASN A 29 2.12 3.15 -2.74
N ILE A 30 1.35 2.71 -1.75
CA ILE A 30 1.19 1.28 -1.44
C ILE A 30 0.46 0.57 -2.58
N VAL A 31 -0.66 1.12 -3.06
CA VAL A 31 -1.42 0.54 -4.19
C VAL A 31 -0.55 0.45 -5.45
N PHE A 32 0.19 1.51 -5.75
CA PHE A 32 1.11 1.56 -6.88
C PHE A 32 2.22 0.50 -6.77
N MET A 33 2.88 0.40 -5.61
CA MET A 33 3.94 -0.57 -5.39
C MET A 33 3.43 -2.02 -5.44
N GLU A 34 2.26 -2.28 -4.88
CA GLU A 34 1.63 -3.60 -4.93
C GLU A 34 1.30 -4.01 -6.38
N SER A 35 0.74 -3.08 -7.17
CA SER A 35 0.47 -3.29 -8.59
C SER A 35 1.76 -3.59 -9.36
N LEU A 36 2.83 -2.81 -9.11
CA LEU A 36 4.13 -3.04 -9.74
C LEU A 36 4.73 -4.41 -9.42
N ILE A 37 4.59 -4.90 -8.19
CA ILE A 37 5.08 -6.24 -7.79
C ILE A 37 4.31 -7.32 -8.54
N VAL A 38 2.98 -7.21 -8.60
CA VAL A 38 2.12 -8.17 -9.33
C VAL A 38 2.47 -8.17 -10.81
N SER A 39 2.50 -7.01 -11.48
CA SER A 39 2.84 -6.93 -12.90
C SER A 39 4.25 -7.46 -13.18
N SER A 40 5.22 -7.21 -12.28
CA SER A 40 6.59 -7.73 -12.43
C SER A 40 6.65 -9.26 -12.28
N SER A 41 5.76 -9.85 -11.48
CA SER A 41 5.66 -11.31 -11.32
C SER A 41 4.97 -11.99 -12.51
N GLU A 42 3.98 -11.33 -13.12
CA GLU A 42 3.23 -11.85 -14.27
C GLU A 42 4.06 -11.86 -15.57
N THR A 43 5.05 -10.97 -15.69
CA THR A 43 5.80 -10.75 -16.95
C THR A 43 6.84 -11.83 -17.30
N GLN A 44 6.94 -12.96 -16.56
CA GLN A 44 7.80 -14.14 -16.84
C GLN A 44 9.31 -13.90 -17.16
N GLN A 45 9.84 -12.67 -17.11
CA GLN A 45 11.28 -12.39 -17.18
C GLN A 45 11.96 -12.58 -15.81
N ILE A 46 11.77 -13.78 -15.25
CA ILE A 46 12.03 -14.13 -13.84
C ILE A 46 13.50 -13.88 -13.45
N SER A 47 14.46 -14.08 -14.37
CA SER A 47 15.89 -13.95 -14.05
C SER A 47 16.42 -12.51 -14.00
N LYS A 48 15.88 -11.58 -14.82
CA LYS A 48 16.31 -10.17 -14.83
C LYS A 48 15.57 -9.31 -13.80
N ASN A 49 14.33 -9.69 -13.46
CA ASN A 49 13.48 -8.88 -12.59
C ASN A 49 13.58 -9.23 -11.10
N HIS A 50 14.25 -10.31 -10.70
CA HIS A 50 14.33 -10.73 -9.29
C HIS A 50 14.86 -9.61 -8.37
N ASN A 51 15.91 -8.89 -8.78
CA ASN A 51 16.46 -7.76 -8.02
C ASN A 51 15.51 -6.57 -7.97
N LYS A 52 14.74 -6.34 -9.03
CA LYS A 52 13.75 -5.25 -9.13
C LYS A 52 12.55 -5.53 -8.23
N THR A 53 12.02 -6.76 -8.28
CA THR A 53 10.94 -7.24 -7.41
C THR A 53 11.36 -7.20 -5.94
N TYR A 54 12.59 -7.63 -5.61
CA TYR A 54 13.10 -7.54 -4.23
C TYR A 54 13.15 -6.09 -3.71
N ARG A 55 13.63 -5.15 -4.52
CA ARG A 55 13.64 -3.72 -4.17
C ARG A 55 12.23 -3.18 -3.96
N GLN A 56 11.30 -3.51 -4.85
CA GLN A 56 9.89 -3.09 -4.75
C GLN A 56 9.23 -3.65 -3.50
N THR A 57 9.45 -4.93 -3.17
CA THR A 57 8.96 -5.57 -1.94
C THR A 57 9.57 -4.93 -0.70
N LYS A 58 10.86 -4.56 -0.73
CA LYS A 58 11.50 -3.83 0.37
C LYS A 58 10.87 -2.44 0.56
N SER A 59 10.62 -1.70 -0.53
CA SER A 59 9.93 -0.41 -0.48
C SER A 59 8.50 -0.54 0.04
N LEU A 60 7.75 -1.55 -0.41
CA LEU A 60 6.40 -1.83 0.10
C LEU A 60 6.44 -2.10 1.62
N ASN A 61 7.37 -2.95 2.08
CA ASN A 61 7.55 -3.23 3.50
C ASN A 61 7.92 -1.99 4.32
N SER A 62 8.69 -1.07 3.75
CA SER A 62 9.01 0.21 4.38
C SER A 62 7.77 1.11 4.49
N LEU A 63 6.94 1.15 3.44
CA LEU A 63 5.71 1.95 3.42
C LEU A 63 4.64 1.41 4.39
N THR A 64 4.55 0.09 4.52
CA THR A 64 3.53 -0.56 5.36
C THR A 64 4.02 -0.83 6.77
N GLY A 65 5.33 -0.74 7.02
CA GLY A 65 5.94 -1.18 8.27
C GLY A 65 5.71 -2.66 8.56
N ARG A 66 5.49 -3.47 7.50
CA ARG A 66 5.06 -4.88 7.57
C ARG A 66 3.76 -5.10 8.34
N LYS A 67 2.90 -4.09 8.41
CA LYS A 67 1.59 -4.18 9.07
C LYS A 67 0.55 -4.73 8.10
N GLU A 68 -0.39 -5.50 8.63
CA GLU A 68 -1.58 -5.91 7.89
C GLU A 68 -2.41 -4.68 7.44
N PRO A 69 -3.11 -4.74 6.29
CA PRO A 69 -3.85 -3.60 5.73
C PRO A 69 -4.81 -2.91 6.72
N ILE A 70 -5.46 -3.71 7.59
CA ILE A 70 -6.36 -3.21 8.63
C ILE A 70 -5.64 -2.40 9.71
N LEU A 71 -4.45 -2.85 10.12
CA LEU A 71 -3.64 -2.17 11.14
C LEU A 71 -3.05 -0.89 10.57
N LEU A 72 -2.63 -0.93 9.31
CA LEU A 72 -2.10 0.21 8.59
C LEU A 72 -3.16 1.30 8.39
N MET A 73 -4.37 0.94 7.98
CA MET A 73 -5.48 1.90 7.84
C MET A 73 -5.84 2.53 9.19
N LYS A 74 -5.92 1.72 10.27
CA LYS A 74 -6.16 2.25 11.62
C LYS A 74 -5.06 3.22 12.06
N GLU A 75 -3.81 2.96 11.73
CA GLU A 75 -2.70 3.86 12.02
C GLU A 75 -2.82 5.18 11.24
N MET A 76 -3.05 5.11 9.92
CA MET A 76 -3.20 6.30 9.06
C MET A 76 -4.34 7.21 9.57
N LEU A 77 -5.46 6.61 9.95
CA LEU A 77 -6.60 7.34 10.53
C LEU A 77 -6.26 7.97 11.89
N LYS A 78 -5.48 7.29 12.74
CA LYS A 78 -5.04 7.86 14.03
C LYS A 78 -4.05 9.01 13.85
N LEU A 79 -3.14 8.90 12.89
CA LEU A 79 -2.15 9.94 12.60
C LEU A 79 -2.81 11.18 12.00
N SER A 80 -3.81 11.00 11.11
CA SER A 80 -4.59 12.10 10.55
C SER A 80 -5.24 12.97 11.65
N LYS A 81 -5.84 12.35 12.67
CA LYS A 81 -6.50 13.05 13.78
C LYS A 81 -5.56 13.79 14.73
N LYS A 82 -4.27 13.47 14.73
CA LYS A 82 -3.26 14.11 15.60
C LYS A 82 -2.66 15.39 15.00
N VAL A 83 -2.93 15.67 13.73
CA VAL A 83 -2.56 16.92 13.08
C VAL A 83 -3.77 17.87 13.17
N LYS A 84 -4.03 18.37 14.39
CA LYS A 84 -4.95 19.49 14.63
C LYS A 84 -4.33 20.42 15.66
#